data_AF-A0A1Q5BU89-F1
#
_entry.id   AF-A0A1Q5BU89-F1
#
_cell.length_a   1.000
_cell.length_b   1.000
_cell.length_c   1.000
_cell.angle_alpha   90.00
_cell.angle_beta   90.00
_cell.angle_gamma   90.00
#
_symmetry.space_group_name_H-M   'P 1'
#
loop_
_entity.id
_entity.type
_entity.pdbx_description
1 polymer ?
#
loop_
_entity_poly.entity_id
_entity_poly.type
_entity_poly.pdbx_seq_one_letter_code
_entity_poly.pdbx_strand_id
1 'polypeptide(L)'
;MTTAELNPVDAARQAGRWVVGTFYGHHDDTKVVAVAIRDDSASLPYGWECSCGMGQRFPSEDGVWRSAWRHVHPPRWRAWARRMPILGRLVQPTARLQHPERA
;
A
#
# COMPACT_ATOMS: atom_id res chain seq x y z
N MET A 1 14.88 25.56 3.55
CA MET A 1 15.00 24.26 2.86
C MET A 1 13.60 23.77 2.59
N THR A 2 13.14 23.90 1.35
CA THR A 2 11.79 23.51 0.96
C THR A 2 11.72 21.99 0.92
N THR A 3 10.84 21.43 1.75
CA THR A 3 10.37 20.05 1.68
C THR A 3 9.64 19.90 0.35
N ALA A 4 10.39 19.78 -0.76
CA ALA A 4 9.85 19.17 -1.94
C ALA A 4 9.47 17.76 -1.48
N GLU A 5 8.16 17.52 -1.36
CA GLU A 5 7.56 16.21 -1.13
C GLU A 5 8.29 15.24 -2.07
N LEU A 6 9.28 14.51 -1.54
CA LEU A 6 10.03 13.55 -2.32
C LEU A 6 8.99 12.57 -2.85
N ASN A 7 8.88 12.48 -4.18
CA ASN A 7 8.04 11.50 -4.82
C ASN A 7 8.31 10.16 -4.13
N PRO A 8 7.29 9.49 -3.58
CA PRO A 8 7.50 8.29 -2.77
C PRO A 8 8.26 7.19 -3.52
N VAL A 9 8.27 7.23 -4.86
CA VAL A 9 9.11 6.41 -5.74
C VAL A 9 10.61 6.74 -5.59
N ASP A 10 10.97 8.01 -5.55
CA ASP A 10 12.37 8.45 -5.45
C ASP A 10 12.91 8.23 -4.03
N ALA A 11 12.09 8.46 -3.00
CA ALA A 11 12.43 8.13 -1.62
C ALA A 11 12.72 6.62 -1.45
N ALA A 12 11.90 5.76 -2.07
CA ALA A 12 12.13 4.31 -2.05
C ALA A 12 13.46 3.92 -2.72
N ARG A 13 13.76 4.51 -3.89
CA ARG A 13 15.02 4.24 -4.61
C ARG A 13 16.25 4.66 -3.82
N GLN A 14 16.23 5.83 -3.18
CA GLN A 14 17.34 6.33 -2.36
C GLN A 14 17.61 5.43 -1.15
N ALA A 15 16.58 4.77 -0.62
CA ALA A 15 16.69 3.81 0.48
C ALA A 15 17.14 2.40 0.04
N GLY A 16 17.53 2.20 -1.23
CA GLY A 16 17.95 0.89 -1.75
C GLY A 16 16.80 -0.10 -1.94
N ARG A 17 15.56 0.38 -2.01
CA ARG A 17 14.36 -0.44 -2.20
C ARG A 17 13.96 -0.48 -3.67
N TRP A 18 13.49 -1.63 -4.12
CA TRP A 18 13.02 -1.83 -5.50
C TRP A 18 11.53 -1.51 -5.59
N VAL A 19 11.14 -0.54 -6.41
CA VAL A 19 9.72 -0.25 -6.65
C VAL A 19 9.15 -1.33 -7.57
N VAL A 20 8.17 -2.08 -7.06
CA VAL A 20 7.49 -3.15 -7.82
C VAL A 20 6.16 -2.68 -8.41
N GLY A 21 5.57 -1.61 -7.89
CA GLY A 21 4.36 -1.03 -8.48
C GLY A 21 3.94 0.30 -7.86
N THR A 22 3.13 1.06 -8.59
CA THR A 22 2.55 2.33 -8.12
C THR A 22 1.05 2.34 -8.38
N PHE A 23 0.26 2.69 -7.36
CA PHE A 23 -1.19 2.65 -7.38
C PHE A 23 -1.74 4.04 -7.08
N TYR A 24 -2.59 4.54 -7.96
CA TYR A 24 -3.21 5.86 -7.82
C TYR A 24 -4.68 5.70 -7.46
N GLY A 25 -5.17 6.49 -6.52
CA GLY A 25 -6.58 6.45 -6.15
C GLY A 25 -7.02 7.65 -5.35
N HIS A 26 -8.15 7.49 -4.64
CA HIS A 26 -8.74 8.57 -3.86
C HIS A 26 -9.29 8.03 -2.54
N HIS A 27 -9.09 8.82 -1.48
CA HIS A 27 -9.75 8.68 -0.18
C HIS A 27 -10.58 9.94 0.04
N ASP A 28 -11.90 9.81 0.15
CA ASP A 28 -12.81 10.93 0.42
C ASP A 28 -12.46 12.19 -0.41
N ASP A 29 -12.37 11.99 -1.74
CA ASP A 29 -11.99 12.97 -2.76
C ASP A 29 -10.55 13.51 -2.73
N THR A 30 -9.73 13.05 -1.78
CA THR A 30 -8.29 13.34 -1.72
C THR A 30 -7.50 12.34 -2.55
N LYS A 31 -6.66 12.82 -3.47
CA LYS A 31 -5.77 11.97 -4.27
C LYS A 31 -4.74 11.29 -3.37
N VAL A 32 -4.54 9.99 -3.59
CA VAL A 32 -3.52 9.21 -2.89
C VAL A 32 -2.70 8.37 -3.85
N VAL A 33 -1.46 8.12 -3.47
CA VAL A 33 -0.54 7.24 -4.18
C VAL A 33 -0.04 6.19 -3.21
N ALA A 34 -0.11 4.92 -3.57
CA ALA A 34 0.57 3.84 -2.86
C ALA A 34 1.73 3.31 -3.71
N VAL A 35 2.92 3.23 -3.13
CA VAL A 35 4.11 2.68 -3.77
C VAL A 35 4.39 1.32 -3.15
N ALA A 36 4.33 0.29 -3.98
CA ALA A 36 4.74 -1.05 -3.62
C ALA A 36 6.24 -1.21 -3.83
N ILE A 37 6.90 -1.76 -2.82
CA ILE A 37 8.35 -1.91 -2.73
C ILE A 37 8.74 -3.34 -2.38
N ARG A 38 9.93 -3.73 -2.82
CA ARG A 38 10.68 -4.91 -2.38
C ARG A 38 11.98 -4.45 -1.72
N ASP A 39 12.25 -4.98 -0.55
CA ASP A 39 13.42 -4.74 0.28
C ASP A 39 13.98 -6.09 0.72
N ASP A 40 15.03 -6.55 0.03
CA ASP A 40 15.62 -7.87 0.27
C ASP A 40 16.33 -7.98 1.63
N SER A 41 16.51 -6.86 2.35
CA SER A 41 17.08 -6.85 3.70
C SER A 41 16.04 -7.07 4.81
N ALA A 42 14.75 -6.93 4.48
CA ALA A 42 13.66 -7.04 5.46
C ALA A 42 13.16 -8.49 5.62
N SER A 43 12.78 -8.87 6.84
CA SER A 43 12.14 -10.17 7.12
C SER A 43 10.81 -10.38 6.40
N LEU A 44 10.11 -9.28 6.08
CA LEU A 44 8.96 -9.22 5.18
C LEU A 44 9.36 -8.36 3.97
N PRO A 45 9.92 -8.99 2.93
CA PRO A 45 10.64 -8.27 1.89
C PRO A 45 9.70 -7.41 1.02
N TYR A 46 8.42 -7.76 0.94
CA TYR A 46 7.48 -7.01 0.11
C TYR A 46 6.60 -6.10 0.95
N GLY A 47 6.19 -4.95 0.41
CA GLY A 47 5.24 -4.08 1.09
C GLY A 47 4.74 -2.96 0.20
N TRP A 48 3.82 -2.16 0.72
CA TRP A 48 3.44 -0.89 0.11
C TRP A 48 3.26 0.18 1.17
N GLU A 49 3.53 1.43 0.79
CA GLU A 49 3.34 2.63 1.60
C GLU A 49 2.48 3.62 0.80
N CYS A 50 1.47 4.20 1.43
CA CYS A 50 0.57 5.17 0.81
C CYS A 50 0.82 6.58 1.35
N SER A 51 0.61 7.59 0.51
CA SER A 51 0.69 9.01 0.88
C SER A 51 -0.26 9.40 2.03
N CYS A 52 -1.26 8.58 2.35
CA CYS A 52 -2.09 8.76 3.55
C CYS A 52 -1.43 8.28 4.86
N GLY A 53 -0.19 7.78 4.81
CA GLY A 53 0.56 7.26 5.97
C GLY A 53 0.33 5.77 6.26
N MET A 54 -0.62 5.12 5.59
CA MET A 54 -0.86 3.68 5.76
C MET A 54 0.12 2.85 4.94
N GLY A 55 0.49 1.69 5.45
CA GLY A 55 1.29 0.71 4.73
C GLY A 55 1.10 -0.70 5.28
N GLN A 56 1.60 -1.68 4.54
CA GLN A 56 1.60 -3.08 4.96
C GLN A 56 2.78 -3.83 4.35
N ARG A 57 3.32 -4.82 5.08
CA ARG A 57 4.37 -5.72 4.59
C ARG A 57 3.91 -7.17 4.51
N PHE A 58 4.57 -7.94 3.65
CA PHE A 58 4.21 -9.30 3.25
C PHE A 58 5.47 -10.14 3.05
N PRO A 59 5.40 -11.47 3.31
CA PRO A 59 6.49 -12.39 3.04
C PRO A 59 6.69 -12.64 1.54
N SER A 60 5.64 -12.46 0.72
CA SER A 60 5.67 -12.65 -0.73
C SER A 60 4.96 -11.52 -1.47
N GLU A 61 5.20 -11.44 -2.78
CA GLU A 61 4.65 -10.39 -3.65
C GLU A 61 3.12 -10.48 -3.80
N ASP A 62 2.55 -11.69 -3.77
CA ASP A 62 1.15 -11.97 -4.11
C ASP A 62 0.14 -11.11 -3.35
N GLY A 63 0.43 -10.80 -2.07
CA GLY A 63 -0.44 -10.00 -1.20
C GLY A 63 -0.39 -8.51 -1.47
N VAL A 64 0.70 -8.01 -2.07
CA VAL A 64 1.01 -6.58 -2.16
C VAL A 64 0.08 -5.90 -3.14
N TRP A 65 -0.05 -6.44 -4.35
CA TRP A 65 -0.80 -5.80 -5.43
C TRP A 65 -2.27 -5.65 -5.08
N ARG A 66 -2.88 -6.75 -4.61
CA ARG A 66 -4.28 -6.78 -4.21
C ARG A 66 -4.53 -5.86 -3.02
N SER A 67 -3.65 -5.87 -2.03
CA SER A 67 -3.81 -5.04 -0.84
C SER A 67 -3.67 -3.54 -1.14
N ALA A 68 -2.64 -3.15 -1.90
CA ALA A 68 -2.40 -1.77 -2.31
C ALA A 68 -3.56 -1.24 -3.17
N TRP A 69 -4.01 -2.03 -4.16
CA TRP A 69 -5.13 -1.65 -5.03
C TRP A 69 -6.42 -1.44 -4.24
N ARG A 70 -6.75 -2.37 -3.34
CA ARG A 70 -7.91 -2.25 -2.46
C ARG A 70 -7.86 -1.00 -1.60
N HIS A 71 -6.67 -0.67 -1.10
CA HIS A 71 -6.47 0.48 -0.24
C HIS A 71 -6.70 1.81 -0.97
N VAL A 72 -6.20 1.97 -2.20
CA VAL A 72 -6.40 3.21 -2.97
C VAL A 72 -7.77 3.30 -3.66
N HIS A 73 -8.52 2.19 -3.72
CA HIS A 73 -9.87 2.15 -4.28
C HIS A 73 -10.96 1.58 -3.34
N PRO A 74 -11.19 2.15 -2.14
CA PRO A 74 -12.16 1.59 -1.20
C PRO A 74 -13.59 1.45 -1.75
N PRO A 75 -14.16 2.45 -2.47
CA PRO A 75 -15.50 2.32 -3.04
C PRO A 75 -15.61 1.21 -4.09
N ARG A 76 -14.61 1.06 -4.97
CA ARG A 76 -14.58 0.02 -6.01
C ARG A 76 -14.45 -1.36 -5.39
N TRP A 77 -13.61 -1.49 -4.34
CA TRP A 77 -13.51 -2.72 -3.57
C TRP A 77 -14.85 -3.11 -2.93
N ARG A 78 -15.53 -2.17 -2.25
CA ARG A 78 -16.86 -2.42 -1.67
C ARG A 78 -17.88 -2.82 -2.73
N ALA A 79 -17.86 -2.19 -3.90
CA ALA A 79 -18.74 -2.54 -5.02
C ALA A 79 -18.45 -3.95 -5.57
N TRP A 80 -17.19 -4.33 -5.72
CA TRP A 80 -16.80 -5.70 -6.11
C TRP A 80 -17.20 -6.73 -5.05
N ALA A 81 -16.92 -6.47 -3.77
CA ALA A 81 -17.21 -7.39 -2.68
C ALA A 81 -18.72 -7.68 -2.56
N ARG A 82 -19.57 -6.68 -2.83
CA ARG A 82 -21.03 -6.88 -2.92
C ARG A 82 -21.46 -7.78 -4.07
N ARG A 83 -20.70 -7.82 -5.18
CA ARG A 83 -20.97 -8.68 -6.34
C ARG A 83 -20.42 -10.11 -6.17
N MET A 84 -19.44 -10.31 -5.29
CA MET A 84 -18.76 -11.59 -5.07
C MET A 84 -18.78 -12.02 -3.59
N PRO A 85 -19.96 -12.28 -3.00
CA PRO A 85 -20.10 -12.49 -1.55
C PRO A 85 -19.31 -13.70 -1.02
N ILE A 86 -19.17 -14.77 -1.82
CA ILE A 86 -18.42 -15.97 -1.44
C ILE A 86 -16.89 -15.70 -1.35
N LEU A 87 -16.37 -14.79 -2.18
CA LEU A 87 -14.94 -14.45 -2.21
C LEU A 87 -14.60 -13.28 -1.27
N GLY A 88 -15.58 -12.47 -0.86
CA GLY A 88 -15.35 -11.31 0.00
C GLY A 88 -14.84 -11.64 1.41
N ARG A 89 -15.20 -12.81 1.96
CA ARG A 89 -14.76 -13.27 3.30
C ARG A 89 -13.30 -13.73 3.35
N LEU A 90 -12.78 -14.27 2.24
CA LEU A 90 -11.41 -14.82 2.16
C LEU A 90 -10.33 -13.74 2.01
N VAL A 91 -10.75 -12.49 1.78
CA VAL A 91 -9.85 -11.34 1.57
C VAL A 91 -10.07 -10.32 2.68
N GLN A 92 -10.35 -10.74 3.91
CA GLN A 92 -10.37 -9.79 5.03
C GLN A 92 -8.96 -9.18 5.24
N PRO A 93 -8.87 -7.92 5.71
CA PRO A 93 -7.58 -7.32 5.99
C PRO A 93 -6.91 -8.10 7.11
N THR A 94 -5.77 -8.73 6.83
CA THR A 94 -4.83 -9.13 7.88
C THR A 94 -4.46 -7.89 8.69
N ALA A 95 -4.32 -8.08 10.00
CA ALA A 95 -4.24 -7.02 11.01
C ALA A 95 -3.31 -5.86 10.59
N ARG A 96 -3.80 -4.63 10.80
CA ARG A 96 -3.00 -3.40 10.70
C ARG A 96 -1.77 -3.54 11.59
N LEU A 97 -0.58 -3.50 10.99
CA LEU A 97 0.58 -3.02 11.74
C LEU A 97 0.47 -1.50 11.72
N GLN A 98 -0.04 -0.93 12.82
CA GLN A 98 0.14 0.49 13.08
C GLN A 98 1.65 0.69 13.23
N HIS A 99 2.27 1.43 12.31
CA HIS A 99 3.59 1.97 12.60
C HIS A 99 3.42 2.98 13.73
N PRO A 100 4.21 2.91 14.81
CA PRO A 100 4.20 3.93 15.85
C PRO A 100 4.53 5.26 15.20
N GLU A 101 3.69 6.26 15.45
CA GLU A 101 3.99 7.64 15.10
C GLU A 101 5.34 8.00 15.71
N ARG A 102 6.29 8.43 14.87
CA ARG A 102 7.54 8.99 15.36
C ARG A 102 7.20 10.30 16.07
N ALA A 103 7.37 10.30 17.39
CA ALA A 103 7.39 11.49 18.24
C ALA A 103 8.54 12.44 17.87
#